data_AF-A0A226MPP0-F1
#
_entry.id   AF-A0A226MPP0-F1
#
_cell.length_a   1.000
_cell.length_b   1.000
_cell.length_c   1.000
_cell.angle_alpha   90.00
_cell.angle_beta   90.00
_cell.angle_gamma   90.00
#
_symmetry.space_group_name_H-M   'P 1'
#
loop_
_entity.id
_entity.type
_entity.pdbx_description
1 polymer ?
#
loop_
_entity_poly.entity_id
_entity_poly.type
_entity_poly.pdbx_seq_one_letter_code
_entity_poly.pdbx_strand_id
1 'polypeptide(L)'
;MHQGCAAVLCVLAVLGLEVAALGECELARLLQDKLRYEMRLQYMKHNFPINYTVWVQHEEVLRTANVTRLRDGKVSEASLRYLWFHACSQAVLHIVEVLPEKHPSRGYTQELMQLLDALGTEYSGYRQSDVDTVVADLVKQLHSGESRLKAVRPKALLDNCLKVLRMLFGEHCRWDYA
;
A
#
# COMPACT_ATOMS: atom_id res chain seq x y z
N MET A 1 -24.96 51.35 10.75
CA MET A 1 -25.34 49.94 10.93
C MET A 1 -24.82 49.15 9.75
N HIS A 2 -23.92 48.19 10.03
CA HIS A 2 -23.39 47.12 9.16
C HIS A 2 -22.69 47.56 7.86
N GLN A 3 -21.60 46.98 7.36
CA GLN A 3 -20.70 45.86 7.67
C GLN A 3 -19.68 46.04 6.52
N GLY A 4 -18.36 46.21 6.69
CA GLY A 4 -17.52 45.45 7.59
C GLY A 4 -17.39 43.98 7.16
N CYS A 5 -17.45 43.62 5.86
CA CYS A 5 -17.19 42.24 5.41
C CYS A 5 -17.01 42.08 3.88
N ALA A 6 -16.11 42.83 3.25
CA ALA A 6 -15.81 42.63 1.81
C ALA A 6 -14.33 42.36 1.48
N ALA A 7 -13.43 42.41 2.47
CA ALA A 7 -11.99 42.31 2.21
C ALA A 7 -11.31 41.05 2.81
N VAL A 8 -12.06 40.12 3.42
CA VAL A 8 -11.47 38.96 4.14
C VAL A 8 -11.83 37.60 3.52
N LEU A 9 -12.65 37.56 2.46
CA LEU A 9 -13.06 36.29 1.83
C LEU A 9 -12.23 35.87 0.60
N CYS A 10 -11.12 36.54 0.28
CA CYS A 10 -10.27 36.19 -0.87
C CYS A 10 -8.88 35.62 -0.52
N VAL A 11 -8.65 35.13 0.70
CA VAL A 11 -7.32 34.57 1.08
C VAL A 11 -7.39 33.11 1.58
N LEU A 12 -8.52 32.43 1.47
CA LEU A 12 -8.61 30.99 1.77
C LEU A 12 -9.00 30.14 0.57
N ALA A 13 -8.39 30.44 -0.59
CA ALA A 13 -8.14 29.44 -1.62
C ALA A 13 -6.82 28.70 -1.33
N VAL A 14 -6.58 28.37 -0.06
CA VAL A 14 -5.42 27.56 0.35
C VAL A 14 -5.78 26.11 0.11
N LEU A 15 -5.31 25.60 -1.03
CA LEU A 15 -5.20 24.17 -1.33
C LEU A 15 -6.53 23.42 -1.40
N GLY A 16 -7.48 23.96 -2.16
CA GLY A 16 -8.41 23.13 -2.91
C GLY A 16 -7.63 22.37 -3.97
N LEU A 17 -6.87 21.35 -3.55
CA LEU A 17 -6.46 20.28 -4.44
C LEU A 17 -7.77 19.61 -4.86
N GLU A 18 -8.36 20.08 -5.96
CA GLU A 18 -9.18 19.20 -6.78
C GLU A 18 -8.26 18.04 -7.11
N VAL A 19 -8.39 16.95 -6.35
CA VAL A 19 -7.71 15.71 -6.64
C VAL A 19 -8.34 15.25 -7.94
N ALA A 20 -7.75 15.65 -9.07
CA ALA A 20 -7.83 14.84 -10.25
C ALA A 20 -7.50 13.43 -9.77
N ALA A 21 -8.44 12.48 -9.92
CA ALA A 21 -8.23 11.11 -9.48
C ALA A 21 -6.91 10.65 -10.09
N LEU A 22 -5.89 10.50 -9.23
CA LEU A 22 -4.57 10.11 -9.67
C LEU A 22 -4.70 8.70 -10.21
N GLY A 23 -4.29 8.48 -11.46
CA GLY A 23 -4.38 7.16 -12.06
C GLY A 23 -3.51 6.14 -11.31
N GLU A 24 -3.84 4.86 -11.47
CA GLU A 24 -3.16 3.73 -10.81
C GLU A 24 -1.61 3.83 -10.84
N CYS A 25 -1.04 4.19 -12.00
CA CYS A 25 0.41 4.32 -12.17
C CYS A 25 1.03 5.51 -11.42
N GLU A 26 0.28 6.59 -11.23
CA GLU A 26 0.76 7.76 -10.48
C GLU A 26 0.75 7.47 -8.99
N LEU A 27 -0.32 6.85 -8.48
CA LEU A 27 -0.38 6.36 -7.09
C LEU A 27 0.70 5.32 -6.81
N ALA A 28 0.92 4.37 -7.72
CA ALA A 28 1.99 3.39 -7.62
C ALA A 28 3.38 4.04 -7.57
N ARG A 29 3.60 5.13 -8.33
CA ARG A 29 4.86 5.89 -8.29
C ARG A 29 5.05 6.61 -6.96
N LEU A 30 4.02 7.26 -6.44
CA LEU A 30 4.05 7.90 -5.12
C LEU A 30 4.35 6.88 -4.01
N LEU A 31 3.71 5.70 -4.07
CA LEU A 31 4.01 4.58 -3.17
C LEU A 31 5.47 4.13 -3.30
N GLN A 32 5.98 3.95 -4.52
CA GLN A 32 7.39 3.60 -4.74
C GLN A 32 8.34 4.62 -4.08
N ASP A 33 8.06 5.92 -4.21
CA ASP A 33 8.89 6.97 -3.65
C ASP A 33 8.86 6.96 -2.11
N LYS A 34 7.68 6.75 -1.51
CA LYS A 34 7.54 6.57 -0.06
C LYS A 34 8.15 5.26 0.44
N LEU A 35 8.24 4.25 -0.42
CA LEU A 35 8.89 2.97 -0.14
C LEU A 35 10.39 2.97 -0.51
N ARG A 36 11.05 4.11 -0.71
CA ARG A 36 12.52 4.13 -0.91
C ARG A 36 13.27 3.50 0.27
N TYR A 37 14.49 3.02 -0.01
CA TYR A 37 15.28 2.26 0.95
C TYR A 37 15.50 3.03 2.27
N GLU A 38 15.87 4.30 2.18
CA GLU A 38 16.12 5.17 3.33
C GLU A 38 14.87 5.32 4.21
N MET A 39 13.70 5.53 3.60
CA MET A 39 12.43 5.63 4.30
C MET A 39 12.10 4.33 5.06
N ARG A 40 12.16 3.19 4.37
CA ARG A 40 11.93 1.88 5.01
C ARG A 40 12.97 1.58 6.10
N LEU A 41 14.22 1.97 5.91
CA LEU A 41 15.28 1.75 6.89
C LEU A 41 15.03 2.57 8.16
N GLN A 42 14.76 3.87 8.01
CA GLN A 42 14.48 4.75 9.13
C GLN A 42 13.21 4.33 9.86
N TYR A 43 12.09 4.29 9.14
CA TYR A 43 10.78 4.17 9.77
C TYR A 43 10.40 2.74 10.16
N MET A 44 10.97 1.70 9.53
CA MET A 44 10.61 0.31 9.81
C MET A 44 11.72 -0.54 10.44
N LYS A 45 12.92 0.04 10.67
CA LYS A 45 14.01 -0.63 11.38
C LYS A 45 14.59 0.22 12.49
N HIS A 46 15.01 1.46 12.22
CA HIS A 46 15.65 2.29 13.25
C HIS A 46 14.68 2.76 14.34
N ASN A 47 13.45 3.07 13.96
CA ASN A 47 12.41 3.49 14.90
C ASN A 47 11.75 2.32 15.67
N PHE A 48 12.14 1.07 15.39
CA PHE A 48 11.57 -0.11 16.05
C PHE A 48 12.60 -0.78 16.97
N PRO A 49 12.18 -1.47 18.05
CA PRO A 49 13.08 -2.27 18.86
C PRO A 49 13.83 -3.33 18.04
N ILE A 50 15.04 -3.68 18.49
CA ILE A 50 15.85 -4.73 17.85
C ILE A 50 15.05 -6.04 17.86
N ASN A 51 14.97 -6.69 16.71
CA ASN A 51 14.20 -7.93 16.49
C ASN A 51 12.68 -7.82 16.70
N TYR A 52 12.12 -6.61 16.74
CA TYR A 52 10.68 -6.45 16.76
C TYR A 52 10.00 -7.08 15.54
N THR A 53 8.87 -7.74 15.77
CA THR A 53 8.04 -8.39 14.76
C THR A 53 6.57 -8.10 14.99
N VAL A 54 5.81 -8.01 13.90
CA VAL A 54 4.35 -8.01 13.90
C VAL A 54 3.84 -9.38 13.47
N TRP A 55 2.66 -9.75 13.97
CA TRP A 55 1.98 -10.98 13.56
C TRP A 55 1.11 -10.70 12.35
N VAL A 56 1.31 -11.47 11.29
CA VAL A 56 0.60 -11.35 10.02
C VAL A 56 0.11 -12.73 9.58
N GLN A 57 -0.93 -12.77 8.76
CA GLN A 57 -1.34 -14.01 8.10
C GLN A 57 -0.26 -14.50 7.14
N HIS A 58 -0.14 -15.81 6.93
CA HIS A 58 0.90 -16.37 6.07
C HIS A 58 0.84 -15.79 4.65
N GLU A 59 -0.36 -15.66 4.11
CA GLU A 59 -0.67 -15.17 2.77
C GLU A 59 -0.31 -13.68 2.61
N GLU A 60 -0.31 -12.89 3.69
CA GLU A 60 0.06 -11.46 3.67
C GLU A 60 1.55 -11.27 3.34
N VAL A 61 2.36 -12.32 3.50
CA VAL A 61 3.79 -12.31 3.14
C VAL A 61 3.97 -12.60 1.65
N LEU A 62 3.49 -11.69 0.81
CA LEU A 62 3.58 -11.81 -0.65
C LEU A 62 4.98 -11.44 -1.16
N ARG A 63 5.77 -12.43 -1.59
CA ARG A 63 7.09 -12.22 -2.20
C ARG A 63 7.03 -12.34 -3.71
N THR A 64 8.07 -11.87 -4.38
CA THR A 64 8.24 -12.04 -5.83
C THR A 64 8.15 -13.50 -6.28
N ALA A 65 8.68 -14.44 -5.49
CA ALA A 65 8.55 -15.87 -5.79
C ALA A 65 7.09 -16.38 -5.76
N ASN A 66 6.23 -15.82 -4.91
CA ASN A 66 4.80 -16.13 -4.91
C ASN A 66 4.15 -15.64 -6.21
N VAL A 67 4.48 -14.41 -6.62
CA VAL A 67 3.98 -13.80 -7.85
C VAL A 67 4.43 -14.58 -9.09
N THR A 68 5.71 -14.95 -9.19
CA THR A 68 6.23 -15.77 -10.29
C THR A 68 5.47 -17.10 -10.41
N ARG A 69 5.24 -17.80 -9.29
CA ARG A 69 4.48 -19.06 -9.30
C ARG A 69 3.04 -18.89 -9.78
N LEU A 70 2.37 -17.80 -9.40
CA LEU A 70 1.00 -17.52 -9.86
C LEU A 70 0.98 -17.17 -11.35
N ARG A 71 1.96 -16.38 -11.81
CA ARG A 71 2.14 -16.03 -13.22
C ARG A 71 2.38 -17.28 -14.08
N ASP A 72 3.21 -18.22 -13.60
CA ASP A 72 3.43 -19.51 -14.27
C ASP A 72 2.13 -20.33 -14.36
N GLY A 73 1.27 -20.21 -13.35
CA GLY A 73 -0.10 -20.73 -13.30
C GLY A 73 -1.12 -19.95 -14.14
N LYS A 74 -0.68 -19.03 -15.01
CA LYS A 74 -1.52 -18.24 -15.94
C LYS A 74 -2.45 -17.23 -15.28
N VAL A 75 -2.18 -16.81 -14.04
CA VAL A 75 -2.87 -15.68 -13.42
C VAL A 75 -2.54 -14.38 -14.17
N SER A 76 -3.56 -13.57 -14.43
CA SER A 76 -3.44 -12.29 -15.11
C SER A 76 -2.64 -11.25 -14.30
N GLU A 77 -1.89 -10.38 -14.98
CA GLU A 77 -1.14 -9.30 -14.31
C GLU A 77 -2.05 -8.35 -13.53
N ALA A 78 -3.28 -8.15 -13.99
CA ALA A 78 -4.29 -7.37 -13.30
C ALA A 78 -4.70 -8.02 -11.97
N SER A 79 -4.95 -9.34 -11.96
CA SER A 79 -5.20 -10.08 -10.72
C SER A 79 -3.99 -10.11 -9.79
N LEU A 80 -2.76 -10.17 -10.32
CA LEU A 80 -1.55 -10.09 -9.50
C LEU A 80 -1.40 -8.72 -8.83
N ARG A 81 -1.73 -7.62 -9.52
CA ARG A 81 -1.75 -6.26 -8.94
C ARG A 81 -2.83 -6.13 -7.87
N TYR A 82 -4.01 -6.69 -8.10
CA TYR A 82 -5.08 -6.76 -7.12
C TYR A 82 -4.66 -7.53 -5.85
N LEU A 83 -4.02 -8.70 -6.02
CA LEU A 83 -3.47 -9.47 -4.89
C LEU A 83 -2.40 -8.67 -4.11
N TRP A 84 -1.49 -8.03 -4.83
CA TRP A 84 -0.44 -7.20 -4.23
C TRP A 84 -1.01 -6.05 -3.42
N PHE A 85 -2.02 -5.36 -3.96
CA PHE A 85 -2.71 -4.28 -3.26
C PHE A 85 -3.23 -4.77 -1.91
N HIS A 86 -4.01 -5.85 -1.89
CA HIS A 86 -4.56 -6.38 -0.64
C HIS A 86 -3.49 -6.82 0.34
N ALA A 87 -2.46 -7.55 -0.12
CA ALA A 87 -1.38 -7.99 0.75
C ALA A 87 -0.60 -6.82 1.35
N CYS A 88 -0.33 -5.77 0.55
CA CYS A 88 0.39 -4.59 1.03
C CYS A 88 -0.46 -3.73 1.97
N SER A 89 -1.76 -3.56 1.69
CA SER A 89 -2.70 -2.87 2.58
C SER A 89 -2.81 -3.54 3.94
N GLN A 90 -2.95 -4.86 3.99
CA GLN A 90 -2.94 -5.60 5.26
C GLN A 90 -1.61 -5.43 5.99
N ALA A 91 -0.47 -5.56 5.29
CA ALA A 91 0.84 -5.35 5.89
C ALA A 91 1.01 -3.95 6.50
N VAL A 92 0.54 -2.89 5.83
CA VAL A 92 0.58 -1.52 6.35
C VAL A 92 -0.37 -1.35 7.53
N LEU A 93 -1.58 -1.93 7.46
CA LEU A 93 -2.57 -1.91 8.54
C LEU A 93 -2.01 -2.51 9.83
N HIS A 94 -1.48 -3.74 9.77
CA HIS A 94 -0.86 -4.43 10.92
C HIS A 94 0.26 -3.61 11.55
N ILE A 95 1.04 -2.88 10.72
CA ILE A 95 2.07 -1.98 11.23
C ILE A 95 1.41 -0.78 11.93
N VAL A 96 0.43 -0.09 11.32
CA VAL A 96 -0.24 1.07 11.94
C VAL A 96 -0.87 0.71 13.29
N GLU A 97 -1.53 -0.44 13.39
CA GLU A 97 -2.25 -0.88 14.58
C GLU A 97 -1.35 -1.03 15.81
N VAL A 98 -0.09 -1.43 15.62
CA VAL A 98 0.87 -1.58 16.72
C VAL A 98 1.61 -0.30 17.09
N LEU A 99 1.47 0.76 16.30
CA LEU A 99 2.16 2.03 16.53
C LEU A 99 1.30 2.96 17.39
N PRO A 100 1.76 3.41 18.58
CA PRO A 100 1.10 4.49 19.30
C PRO A 100 1.02 5.77 18.45
N GLU A 101 0.05 6.65 18.75
CA GLU A 101 -0.16 7.90 17.99
C GLU A 101 1.11 8.77 17.90
N LYS A 102 1.88 8.84 18.99
CA LYS A 102 3.12 9.62 19.07
C LYS A 102 4.36 8.89 18.56
N HIS A 103 4.21 7.68 18.04
CA HIS A 103 5.34 6.91 17.52
C HIS A 103 5.93 7.62 16.28
N PRO A 104 7.27 7.75 16.16
CA PRO A 104 7.90 8.51 15.07
C PRO A 104 7.61 7.96 13.68
N SER A 105 7.21 6.69 13.56
CA SER A 105 6.79 6.08 12.29
C SER A 105 5.29 6.17 11.99
N ARG A 106 4.47 6.69 12.91
CA ARG A 106 3.00 6.72 12.77
C ARG A 106 2.59 7.52 11.54
N GLY A 107 3.06 8.76 11.40
CA GLY A 107 2.73 9.63 10.27
C GLY A 107 3.15 9.02 8.93
N TYR A 108 4.39 8.53 8.83
CA TYR A 108 4.88 7.84 7.62
C TYR A 108 3.99 6.65 7.23
N THR A 109 3.58 5.84 8.20
CA THR A 109 2.78 4.64 7.93
C THR A 109 1.33 5.01 7.56
N GLN A 110 0.78 6.08 8.14
CA GLN A 110 -0.53 6.63 7.76
C GLN A 110 -0.54 7.19 6.34
N GLU A 111 0.54 7.86 5.91
CA GLU A 111 0.67 8.32 4.51
C GLU A 111 0.68 7.15 3.52
N LEU A 112 1.37 6.05 3.85
CA LEU A 112 1.31 4.83 3.03
C LEU A 112 -0.11 4.28 2.94
N MET A 113 -0.82 4.24 4.06
CA MET A 113 -2.21 3.77 4.12
C MET A 113 -3.12 4.65 3.26
N GLN A 114 -2.99 5.98 3.33
CA GLN A 114 -3.77 6.91 2.50
C GLN A 114 -3.52 6.71 1.00
N LEU A 115 -2.27 6.47 0.59
CA LEU A 115 -1.95 6.18 -0.80
C LEU A 115 -2.55 4.84 -1.27
N LEU A 116 -2.57 3.84 -0.39
CA LEU A 116 -3.21 2.56 -0.66
C LEU A 116 -4.74 2.70 -0.71
N ASP A 117 -5.35 3.49 0.17
CA ASP A 117 -6.80 3.75 0.14
C ASP A 117 -7.23 4.45 -1.15
N ALA A 118 -6.43 5.44 -1.61
CA ALA A 118 -6.62 6.08 -2.90
C ALA A 118 -6.53 5.06 -4.05
N LEU A 119 -5.55 4.16 -4.00
CA LEU A 119 -5.40 3.09 -4.99
C LEU A 119 -6.56 2.08 -4.91
N GLY A 120 -7.08 1.80 -3.72
CA GLY A 120 -8.24 0.96 -3.50
C GLY A 120 -9.52 1.53 -4.13
N THR A 121 -9.62 2.86 -4.23
CA THR A 121 -10.72 3.52 -4.95
C THR A 121 -10.67 3.18 -6.45
N GLU A 122 -9.49 3.10 -7.06
CA GLU A 122 -9.33 2.64 -8.45
C GLU A 122 -9.73 1.17 -8.62
N TYR A 123 -9.46 0.33 -7.62
CA TYR A 123 -9.88 -1.08 -7.61
C TYR A 123 -11.34 -1.30 -7.18
N SER A 124 -12.05 -0.28 -6.70
CA SER A 124 -13.46 -0.42 -6.32
C SER A 124 -14.38 -0.69 -7.52
N GLY A 125 -13.94 -0.31 -8.73
CA GLY A 125 -14.60 -0.63 -9.99
C GLY A 125 -14.25 -2.02 -10.56
N TYR A 126 -13.27 -2.71 -9.98
CA TYR A 126 -12.90 -4.07 -10.38
C TYR A 126 -14.00 -5.04 -9.95
N ARG A 127 -14.69 -5.66 -10.91
CA ARG A 127 -15.67 -6.70 -10.56
C ARG A 127 -14.89 -7.93 -10.13
N GLN A 128 -15.29 -8.58 -9.04
CA GLN A 128 -14.68 -9.85 -8.61
C GLN A 128 -14.72 -10.94 -9.71
N SER A 129 -15.63 -10.84 -10.68
CA SER A 129 -15.69 -11.71 -11.86
C SER A 129 -14.48 -11.58 -12.79
N ASP A 130 -13.76 -10.46 -12.69
CA ASP A 130 -12.63 -10.12 -13.56
C ASP A 130 -11.29 -10.54 -12.92
N VAL A 131 -11.35 -11.08 -11.70
CA VAL A 131 -10.22 -11.59 -10.94
C VAL A 131 -10.15 -13.11 -11.09
N ASP A 132 -8.96 -13.62 -11.37
CA ASP A 132 -8.70 -15.06 -11.41
C ASP A 132 -9.16 -15.72 -10.09
N THR A 133 -9.90 -16.82 -10.16
CA THR A 133 -10.54 -17.46 -8.99
C THR A 133 -9.53 -17.79 -7.88
N VAL A 134 -8.35 -18.27 -8.26
CA VAL A 134 -7.24 -18.54 -7.33
C VAL A 134 -6.81 -17.28 -6.56
N VAL A 135 -6.84 -16.11 -7.19
CA VAL A 135 -6.52 -14.84 -6.52
C VAL A 135 -7.66 -14.40 -5.62
N ALA A 136 -8.91 -14.52 -6.08
CA ALA A 136 -10.08 -14.20 -5.24
C ALA A 136 -10.08 -15.04 -3.94
N ASP A 137 -9.76 -16.33 -4.03
CA ASP A 137 -9.65 -17.22 -2.88
C ASP A 137 -8.51 -16.80 -1.94
N LEU A 138 -7.34 -16.43 -2.47
CA LEU A 138 -6.22 -15.92 -1.68
C LEU A 138 -6.58 -14.61 -0.98
N VAL A 139 -7.25 -13.68 -1.67
CA VAL A 139 -7.73 -12.42 -1.09
C VAL A 139 -8.75 -12.69 0.00
N LYS A 140 -9.66 -13.66 -0.17
CA LYS A 140 -10.57 -14.07 0.89
C LYS A 140 -9.81 -14.61 2.11
N GLN A 141 -8.80 -15.47 1.89
CA GLN A 141 -7.98 -16.02 2.96
C GLN A 141 -7.22 -14.93 3.72
N LEU A 142 -6.64 -13.95 3.01
CA LEU A 142 -5.96 -12.78 3.59
C LEU A 142 -6.85 -12.06 4.61
N HIS A 143 -8.14 -11.87 4.31
CA HIS A 143 -9.06 -11.12 5.19
C HIS A 143 -9.83 -12.01 6.19
N SER A 144 -9.72 -13.33 6.10
CA SER A 144 -10.48 -14.25 6.96
C SER A 144 -10.01 -14.23 8.41
N GLY A 145 -8.73 -13.95 8.66
CA GLY A 145 -8.12 -14.09 9.98
C GLY A 145 -7.84 -15.54 10.41
N GLU A 146 -8.21 -16.53 9.59
CA GLU A 146 -8.21 -17.96 9.95
C GLU A 146 -6.92 -18.69 9.56
N SER A 147 -6.00 -18.02 8.87
CA SER A 147 -4.76 -18.63 8.41
C SER A 147 -3.70 -18.73 9.52
N ARG A 148 -2.62 -19.42 9.19
CA ARG A 148 -1.46 -19.55 10.06
C ARG A 148 -0.78 -18.20 10.20
N LEU A 149 -0.66 -17.75 11.45
CA LEU A 149 0.09 -16.54 11.77
C LEU A 149 1.60 -16.72 11.62
N LYS A 150 2.27 -15.64 11.25
CA LYS A 150 3.71 -15.55 11.07
C LYS A 150 4.24 -14.26 11.67
N ALA A 151 5.29 -14.36 12.48
CA ALA A 151 6.01 -13.20 12.99
C ALA A 151 6.96 -12.66 11.89
N VAL A 152 6.78 -11.39 11.51
CA VAL A 152 7.58 -10.74 10.45
C VAL A 152 8.02 -9.36 10.90
N ARG A 153 9.25 -8.97 10.55
CA ARG A 153 9.75 -7.61 10.82
C ARG A 153 9.00 -6.60 9.94
N PRO A 154 8.56 -5.43 10.46
CA PRO A 154 7.89 -4.40 9.66
C PRO A 154 8.65 -4.03 8.38
N LYS A 155 9.97 -3.88 8.46
CA LYS A 155 10.79 -3.59 7.28
C LYS A 155 10.69 -4.67 6.20
N ALA A 156 10.64 -5.95 6.60
CA ALA A 156 10.56 -7.04 5.63
C ALA A 156 9.21 -7.07 4.89
N LEU A 157 8.13 -6.66 5.55
CA LEU A 157 6.82 -6.48 4.91
C LEU A 157 6.89 -5.40 3.84
N LEU A 158 7.39 -4.20 4.17
CA LEU A 158 7.51 -3.12 3.19
C LEU A 158 8.57 -3.40 2.11
N ASP A 159 9.62 -4.17 2.41
CA ASP A 159 10.57 -4.65 1.41
C ASP A 159 9.88 -5.55 0.37
N ASN A 160 8.96 -6.40 0.80
CA ASN A 160 8.17 -7.24 -0.09
C ASN A 160 7.19 -6.40 -0.90
N CYS A 161 6.45 -5.46 -0.27
CA CYS A 161 5.58 -4.52 -0.96
C CYS A 161 6.29 -3.84 -2.13
N LEU A 162 7.46 -3.24 -1.90
CA LEU A 162 8.20 -2.54 -2.96
C LEU A 162 8.68 -3.49 -4.07
N LYS A 163 9.24 -4.65 -3.70
CA LYS A 163 9.78 -5.58 -4.70
C LYS A 163 8.69 -6.09 -5.64
N VAL A 164 7.53 -6.42 -5.09
CA VAL A 164 6.38 -6.87 -5.88
C VAL A 164 5.77 -5.72 -6.67
N LEU A 165 5.65 -4.52 -6.08
CA LEU A 165 5.23 -3.31 -6.78
C LEU A 165 6.08 -3.08 -8.04
N ARG A 166 7.41 -3.07 -7.92
CA ARG A 166 8.32 -2.91 -9.07
C ARG A 166 8.16 -3.99 -10.12
N MET A 167 7.96 -5.24 -9.70
CA MET A 167 7.75 -6.38 -10.60
C MET A 167 6.46 -6.26 -11.43
N LEU A 168 5.38 -5.74 -10.83
CA LEU A 168 4.06 -5.71 -11.47
C LEU A 168 3.78 -4.40 -12.21
N PHE A 169 4.34 -3.29 -11.74
CA PHE A 169 4.06 -1.96 -12.28
C PHE A 169 5.18 -1.41 -13.15
N GLY A 170 6.40 -1.96 -13.07
CA GLY A 170 7.55 -1.39 -13.79
C GLY A 170 7.35 -1.31 -15.30
N GLU A 171 6.94 -2.42 -15.93
CA GLU A 171 6.62 -2.44 -17.36
C GLU A 171 5.31 -1.71 -17.66
N HIS A 172 4.25 -2.01 -16.89
CA HIS A 172 2.91 -1.46 -17.09
C HIS A 172 2.89 0.08 -17.05
N CYS A 173 3.62 0.68 -16.10
CA CYS A 173 3.69 2.11 -15.88
C CYS A 173 4.90 2.78 -16.54
N ARG A 174 5.70 2.02 -17.30
CA ARG A 174 6.91 2.49 -18.00
C ARG A 174 7.86 3.24 -17.06
N TRP A 175 8.22 2.61 -15.96
CA TRP A 175 9.20 3.17 -15.04
C TRP A 175 10.61 2.99 -15.60
N ASP A 176 11.30 4.10 -15.82
CA ASP A 176 12.72 4.08 -16.16
C ASP A 176 13.50 3.56 -14.94
N TYR A 177 14.16 2.41 -15.11
CA TYR A 177 15.13 1.92 -14.13
C TYR A 177 16.42 2.72 -14.29
N ALA A 178 16.47 3.92 -13.70
CA ALA A 178 17.70 4.69 -13.53
C ALA A 178 18.56 4.10 -12.40
#